data_AF-A0A946ZGW1-F1
#
_entry.id   AF-A0A946ZGW1-F1
#
_cell.length_a   1.000
_cell.length_b   1.000
_cell.length_c   1.000
_cell.angle_alpha   90.00
_cell.angle_beta   90.00
_cell.angle_gamma   90.00
#
_symmetry.space_group_name_H-M   'P 1'
#
loop_
_entity.id
_entity.type
_entity.pdbx_description
1 polymer ?
#
loop_
_entity_poly.entity_id
_entity_poly.type
_entity_poly.pdbx_seq_one_letter_code
_entity_poly.pdbx_strand_id
1 'polypeptide(L)'
;MIFCIVIPVHNEEEFLPKCLESLVSQNRQPDELILVDDNSTDNSGEILDQYSEQYDWIKAIHIQSSSDHLPGGKVIKAFQSGLKEVQSNFDIICKYDADIVFPENYIESIVGLFEADPKLGICGGLPYIEVNGEWKFENIASRDHVRGPVKAYRKTCFEDIGGLKAAVGWDTLDVLLAEYHGWNVYTAKNLPVKHLKPTGKSYRKSARLLQGEAMYRMRYGL
;
A
#
# COMPACT_ATOMS: atom_id res chain seq x y z
N MET A 1 8.38 -9.09 -15.00
CA MET A 1 8.97 -8.02 -14.15
C MET A 1 9.15 -8.53 -12.71
N ILE A 2 10.22 -8.17 -11.98
CA ILE A 2 10.44 -8.50 -10.56
C ILE A 2 9.52 -7.63 -9.69
N PHE A 3 8.68 -8.26 -8.88
CA PHE A 3 7.58 -7.65 -8.14
C PHE A 3 7.77 -7.78 -6.63
N CYS A 4 7.97 -6.66 -5.96
CA CYS A 4 8.28 -6.62 -4.54
C CYS A 4 7.21 -5.87 -3.76
N ILE A 5 6.92 -6.35 -2.57
CA ILE A 5 5.89 -5.80 -1.69
C ILE A 5 6.51 -5.46 -0.35
N VAL A 6 6.16 -4.30 0.18
CA VAL A 6 6.43 -3.93 1.57
C VAL A 6 5.10 -3.64 2.26
N ILE A 7 4.84 -4.33 3.38
CA ILE A 7 3.63 -4.19 4.18
C ILE A 7 4.00 -3.70 5.57
N PRO A 8 3.73 -2.42 5.88
CA PRO A 8 3.75 -1.92 7.25
C PRO A 8 2.61 -2.51 8.08
N VAL A 9 2.90 -2.93 9.30
CA VAL A 9 1.96 -3.56 10.23
C VAL A 9 2.05 -2.88 11.60
N HIS A 10 0.89 -2.57 12.20
CA HIS A 10 0.81 -2.13 13.59
C HIS A 10 -0.56 -2.48 14.16
N ASN A 11 -0.61 -3.50 15.03
CA ASN A 11 -1.84 -4.00 15.65
C ASN A 11 -2.93 -4.40 14.63
N GLU A 12 -2.63 -5.37 13.78
CA GLU A 12 -3.52 -5.86 12.71
C GLU A 12 -3.81 -7.38 12.84
N GLU A 13 -3.70 -7.97 14.04
CA GLU A 13 -3.87 -9.42 14.25
C GLU A 13 -5.18 -10.00 13.70
N GLU A 14 -6.25 -9.19 13.68
CA GLU A 14 -7.58 -9.58 13.21
C GLU A 14 -7.63 -9.81 11.68
N PHE A 15 -6.90 -9.00 10.91
CA PHE A 15 -7.00 -8.93 9.45
C PHE A 15 -5.79 -9.49 8.73
N LEU A 16 -4.61 -9.39 9.37
CA LEU A 16 -3.34 -9.78 8.80
C LEU A 16 -3.33 -11.23 8.28
N PRO A 17 -3.87 -12.25 8.98
CA PRO A 17 -3.89 -13.61 8.46
C PRO A 17 -4.62 -13.74 7.11
N LYS A 18 -5.73 -13.00 6.93
CA LYS A 18 -6.48 -13.02 5.66
C LYS A 18 -5.72 -12.31 4.54
N CYS A 19 -5.00 -11.24 4.86
CA CYS A 19 -4.14 -10.53 3.91
C CYS A 19 -3.01 -11.44 3.43
N LEU A 20 -2.24 -12.02 4.35
CA LEU A 20 -1.11 -12.88 4.03
C LEU A 20 -1.54 -14.15 3.29
N GLU A 21 -2.63 -14.79 3.72
CA GLU A 21 -3.21 -15.95 3.01
C GLU A 21 -3.54 -15.60 1.55
N SER A 22 -4.08 -14.41 1.29
CA SER A 22 -4.39 -13.97 -0.08
C SER A 22 -3.16 -13.69 -0.94
N LEU A 23 -2.00 -13.41 -0.34
CA LEU A 23 -0.74 -13.20 -1.04
C LEU A 23 -0.01 -14.51 -1.35
N VAL A 24 -0.02 -15.46 -0.42
CA VAL A 24 0.61 -16.78 -0.63
C VAL A 24 -0.20 -17.65 -1.61
N SER A 25 -1.51 -17.43 -1.70
CA SER A 25 -2.41 -18.11 -2.65
C SER A 25 -2.49 -17.47 -4.05
N GLN A 26 -1.65 -16.47 -4.35
CA GLN A 26 -1.61 -15.87 -5.69
C GLN A 26 -1.17 -16.87 -6.76
N ASN A 27 -1.77 -16.79 -7.94
CA ASN A 27 -1.33 -17.55 -9.13
C ASN A 27 0.13 -17.27 -9.49
N ARG A 28 0.57 -16.03 -9.24
CA ARG A 28 1.96 -15.59 -9.34
C ARG A 28 2.36 -14.98 -7.99
N GLN A 29 3.26 -15.63 -7.26
CA GLN A 29 3.81 -15.10 -6.01
C GLN A 29 4.61 -13.81 -6.27
N PRO A 30 4.71 -12.90 -5.28
CA PRO A 30 5.70 -11.83 -5.36
C PRO A 30 7.11 -12.42 -5.28
N ASP A 31 8.07 -11.70 -5.84
CA ASP A 31 9.47 -12.13 -5.83
C ASP A 31 10.10 -11.87 -4.46
N GLU A 32 9.60 -10.88 -3.72
CA GLU A 32 10.03 -10.55 -2.36
C GLU A 32 8.88 -9.85 -1.61
N LEU A 33 8.62 -10.26 -0.37
CA LEU A 33 7.65 -9.64 0.53
C LEU A 33 8.32 -9.27 1.86
N ILE A 34 8.40 -7.98 2.15
CA ILE A 34 8.90 -7.46 3.41
C ILE A 34 7.74 -7.06 4.31
N LEU A 35 7.59 -7.73 5.45
CA LEU A 35 6.63 -7.41 6.49
C LEU A 35 7.33 -6.58 7.58
N VAL A 36 6.77 -5.42 7.91
CA VAL A 36 7.38 -4.47 8.85
C VAL A 36 6.46 -4.26 10.04
N ASP A 37 6.74 -4.91 11.15
CA ASP A 37 6.05 -4.65 12.42
C ASP A 37 6.61 -3.37 13.07
N ASP A 38 5.76 -2.34 13.18
CA ASP A 38 6.09 -1.07 13.83
C ASP A 38 5.59 -1.06 15.28
N ASN A 39 6.21 -1.89 16.12
CA ASN A 39 5.94 -1.98 17.55
C ASN A 39 4.47 -2.33 17.88
N SER A 40 3.97 -3.42 17.29
CA SER A 40 2.69 -4.01 17.68
C SER A 40 2.71 -4.50 19.13
N THR A 41 1.55 -4.48 19.76
CA THR A 41 1.31 -4.94 21.14
C THR A 41 0.36 -6.14 21.19
N ASP A 42 -0.19 -6.51 20.05
CA ASP A 42 -1.02 -7.70 19.83
C ASP A 42 -0.18 -8.82 19.18
N ASN A 43 -0.81 -9.90 18.70
CA ASN A 43 -0.09 -11.03 18.11
C ASN A 43 0.40 -10.78 16.68
N SER A 44 0.34 -9.55 16.16
CA SER A 44 0.79 -9.26 14.79
C SER A 44 2.23 -9.71 14.56
N GLY A 45 3.17 -9.32 15.44
CA GLY A 45 4.59 -9.68 15.30
C GLY A 45 4.81 -11.18 15.18
N GLU A 46 4.15 -11.99 16.02
CA GLU A 46 4.25 -13.45 15.96
C GLU A 46 3.70 -14.04 14.66
N ILE A 47 2.62 -13.45 14.11
CA ILE A 47 2.07 -13.86 12.81
C ILE A 47 3.07 -13.56 11.69
N LEU A 48 3.76 -12.42 11.72
CA LEU A 48 4.78 -12.08 10.71
C LEU A 48 5.92 -13.11 10.73
N ASP A 49 6.43 -13.45 11.91
CA ASP A 49 7.52 -14.40 12.10
C ASP A 49 7.15 -15.77 11.55
N GLN A 50 5.95 -16.26 11.85
CA GLN A 50 5.45 -17.55 11.33
C GLN A 50 5.47 -17.61 9.81
N TYR A 51 5.00 -16.56 9.13
CA TYR A 51 5.03 -16.52 7.66
C TYR A 51 6.45 -16.39 7.10
N SER A 52 7.33 -15.66 7.79
CA SER A 52 8.74 -15.54 7.39
C SER A 52 9.52 -16.85 7.54
N GLU A 53 9.19 -17.66 8.55
CA GLU A 53 9.75 -19.01 8.74
C GLU A 53 9.21 -20.01 7.71
N GLN A 54 7.96 -19.84 7.27
CA GLN A 54 7.30 -20.77 6.36
C GLN A 54 7.64 -20.54 4.88
N TYR A 55 7.96 -19.30 4.48
CA TYR A 55 8.16 -18.93 3.08
C TYR A 55 9.46 -18.14 2.88
N ASP A 56 10.41 -18.71 2.13
CA ASP A 56 11.75 -18.13 1.91
C ASP A 56 11.75 -16.73 1.25
N TRP A 57 10.68 -16.36 0.55
CA TRP A 57 10.52 -15.04 -0.10
C TRP A 57 9.82 -14.01 0.79
N ILE A 58 9.45 -14.38 2.03
CA ILE A 58 8.87 -13.50 3.04
C ILE A 58 9.92 -13.20 4.11
N LYS A 59 10.11 -11.91 4.39
CA LYS A 59 10.98 -11.43 5.46
C LYS A 59 10.19 -10.58 6.45
N ALA A 60 10.22 -10.96 7.73
CA ALA A 60 9.73 -10.12 8.82
C ALA A 60 10.85 -9.24 9.37
N ILE A 61 10.54 -7.97 9.66
CA ILE A 61 11.38 -7.09 10.46
C ILE A 61 10.55 -6.36 11.52
N HIS A 62 11.15 -6.14 12.68
CA HIS A 62 10.53 -5.41 13.79
C HIS A 62 11.27 -4.11 14.02
N ILE A 63 10.52 -3.01 14.05
CA ILE A 63 11.04 -1.67 14.24
C ILE A 63 10.23 -0.94 15.31
N GLN A 64 10.77 0.20 15.76
CA GLN A 64 10.05 1.12 16.61
C GLN A 64 10.20 2.53 16.06
N SER A 65 9.21 2.98 15.28
CA SER A 65 9.21 4.32 14.71
C SER A 65 8.88 5.39 15.76
N SER A 66 9.57 6.53 15.72
CA SER A 66 9.33 7.63 16.66
C SER A 66 7.91 8.18 16.52
N SER A 67 7.28 8.50 17.65
CA SER A 67 5.90 8.99 17.77
C SER A 67 5.68 10.43 17.29
N ASP A 68 6.65 11.03 16.59
CA ASP A 68 6.57 12.42 16.17
C ASP A 68 5.34 12.66 15.26
N HIS A 69 4.55 13.67 15.67
CA HIS A 69 3.11 13.85 15.51
C HIS A 69 2.56 14.12 14.08
N LEU A 70 2.96 13.35 13.07
CA LEU A 70 2.37 13.47 11.72
C LEU A 70 1.47 12.28 11.37
N PRO A 71 0.15 12.47 11.20
CA PRO A 71 -0.73 11.43 10.68
C PRO A 71 -0.29 10.96 9.30
N GLY A 72 -0.31 9.64 9.07
CA GLY A 72 0.24 9.03 7.85
C GLY A 72 1.77 8.97 7.77
N GLY A 73 2.50 9.67 8.66
CA GLY A 73 3.97 9.62 8.69
C GLY A 73 4.52 8.28 9.15
N LYS A 74 3.84 7.62 10.10
CA LYS A 74 4.29 6.33 10.66
C LYS A 74 4.30 5.20 9.64
N VAL A 75 3.19 5.01 8.92
CA VAL A 75 3.09 3.98 7.87
C VAL A 75 4.17 4.16 6.80
N ILE A 76 4.50 5.40 6.42
CA ILE A 76 5.57 5.68 5.46
C ILE A 76 6.96 5.45 6.05
N LYS A 77 7.20 5.80 7.32
CA LYS A 77 8.47 5.48 8.00
C LYS A 77 8.70 3.96 8.05
N ALA A 78 7.66 3.19 8.41
CA ALA A 78 7.73 1.74 8.42
C ALA A 78 7.97 1.17 7.01
N PHE A 79 7.23 1.66 6.01
CA PHE A 79 7.49 1.31 4.61
C PHE A 79 8.93 1.62 4.18
N GLN A 80 9.47 2.79 4.55
CA GLN A 80 10.85 3.17 4.24
C GLN A 80 11.88 2.27 4.93
N SER A 81 11.60 1.79 6.14
CA SER A 81 12.44 0.78 6.80
C SER A 81 12.42 -0.54 6.04
N GLY A 82 11.23 -1.03 5.64
CA GLY A 82 11.12 -2.25 4.83
C GLY A 82 11.76 -2.12 3.45
N LEU A 83 11.64 -0.96 2.80
CA LEU A 83 12.27 -0.70 1.50
C LEU A 83 13.79 -0.85 1.53
N LYS A 84 14.45 -0.53 2.65
CA LYS A 84 15.90 -0.71 2.82
C LYS A 84 16.33 -2.18 2.89
N GLU A 85 15.40 -3.05 3.24
CA GLU A 85 15.63 -4.49 3.38
C GLU A 85 15.40 -5.26 2.09
N VAL A 86 14.79 -4.63 1.07
CA VAL A 86 14.58 -5.21 -0.25
C VAL A 86 15.93 -5.50 -0.90
N GLN A 87 16.21 -6.77 -1.17
CA GLN A 87 17.49 -7.23 -1.72
C GLN A 87 17.46 -7.38 -3.23
N SER A 88 16.27 -7.65 -3.78
CA SER A 88 16.09 -7.83 -5.21
C SER A 88 16.26 -6.51 -6.00
N ASN A 89 16.73 -6.62 -7.24
CA ASN A 89 16.70 -5.51 -8.18
C ASN A 89 15.30 -5.39 -8.80
N PHE A 90 14.33 -4.97 -7.99
CA PHE A 90 12.92 -4.93 -8.37
C PHE A 90 12.64 -4.05 -9.59
N ASP A 91 11.63 -4.42 -10.36
CA ASP A 91 11.05 -3.59 -11.42
C ASP A 91 9.81 -2.83 -10.92
N ILE A 92 9.09 -3.45 -9.98
CA ILE A 92 7.85 -2.95 -9.38
C ILE A 92 7.99 -3.04 -7.86
N ILE A 93 7.73 -1.94 -7.16
CA ILE A 93 7.65 -1.88 -5.70
C ILE A 93 6.23 -1.55 -5.27
N CYS A 94 5.73 -2.23 -4.25
CA CYS A 94 4.36 -2.07 -3.78
C CYS A 94 4.34 -1.68 -2.31
N LYS A 95 3.45 -0.73 -1.97
CA LYS A 95 3.05 -0.46 -0.60
C LYS A 95 1.63 -0.97 -0.44
N TYR A 96 1.46 -2.06 0.30
CA TYR A 96 0.14 -2.61 0.65
C TYR A 96 -0.14 -2.46 2.14
N ASP A 97 -1.41 -2.35 2.50
CA ASP A 97 -1.83 -2.40 3.91
C ASP A 97 -2.16 -3.84 4.34
N ALA A 98 -2.03 -4.10 5.64
CA ALA A 98 -2.21 -5.40 6.27
C ALA A 98 -3.68 -5.89 6.33
N ASP A 99 -4.63 -5.06 5.90
CA ASP A 99 -6.07 -5.30 5.97
C ASP A 99 -6.72 -5.42 4.57
N ILE A 100 -5.91 -5.73 3.56
CA ILE A 100 -6.36 -5.96 2.18
C ILE A 100 -6.35 -7.45 1.84
N VAL A 101 -7.43 -7.95 1.24
CA VAL A 101 -7.49 -9.29 0.64
C VAL A 101 -7.53 -9.15 -0.88
N PHE A 102 -6.55 -9.76 -1.54
CA PHE A 102 -6.37 -9.71 -2.99
C PHE A 102 -7.08 -10.88 -3.69
N PRO A 103 -7.60 -10.70 -4.92
CA PRO A 103 -8.02 -11.82 -5.75
C PRO A 103 -6.81 -12.65 -6.21
N GLU A 104 -6.95 -13.94 -6.46
CA GLU A 104 -5.84 -14.88 -6.77
C GLU A 104 -5.00 -14.47 -7.99
N ASN A 105 -5.61 -13.76 -8.95
CA ASN A 105 -4.96 -13.28 -10.17
C ASN A 105 -4.40 -11.85 -10.05
N TYR A 106 -4.31 -11.28 -8.85
CA TYR A 106 -4.00 -9.87 -8.67
C TYR A 106 -2.59 -9.51 -9.14
N ILE A 107 -1.57 -10.21 -8.62
CA ILE A 107 -0.17 -9.88 -8.93
C ILE A 107 0.13 -10.07 -10.42
N GLU A 108 -0.30 -11.19 -11.02
CA GLU A 108 -0.12 -11.42 -12.46
C GLU A 108 -0.81 -10.34 -13.32
N SER A 109 -1.99 -9.87 -12.89
CA SER A 109 -2.72 -8.83 -13.61
C SER A 109 -2.03 -7.46 -13.50
N ILE A 110 -1.53 -7.09 -12.32
CA ILE A 110 -0.77 -5.84 -12.14
C ILE A 110 0.52 -5.87 -12.96
N VAL A 111 1.26 -6.99 -12.95
CA VAL A 111 2.46 -7.16 -13.79
C VAL A 111 2.11 -6.97 -15.26
N GLY A 112 1.04 -7.62 -15.76
CA GLY A 112 0.60 -7.47 -17.15
C GLY A 112 0.25 -6.03 -17.53
N LEU A 113 -0.32 -5.24 -16.60
CA LEU A 113 -0.60 -3.82 -16.83
C LEU A 113 0.67 -2.99 -17.01
N PHE A 114 1.70 -3.23 -16.17
CA PHE A 114 3.00 -2.56 -16.33
C PHE A 114 3.75 -3.03 -17.59
N GLU A 115 3.62 -4.29 -17.99
CA GLU A 115 4.23 -4.79 -19.22
C GLU A 115 3.56 -4.21 -20.47
N ALA A 116 2.25 -3.97 -20.42
CA ALA A 116 1.47 -3.41 -21.52
C ALA A 116 1.72 -1.90 -21.77
N ASP A 117 1.96 -1.12 -20.72
CA ASP A 117 2.21 0.32 -20.83
C ASP A 117 3.54 0.73 -20.15
N PRO A 118 4.61 0.97 -20.93
CA PRO A 118 5.88 1.47 -20.43
C PRO A 118 5.78 2.82 -19.69
N LYS A 119 4.74 3.62 -19.94
CA LYS A 119 4.47 4.90 -19.24
C LYS A 119 3.58 4.73 -18.02
N LEU A 120 3.08 3.54 -17.71
CA LEU A 120 2.37 3.29 -16.47
C LEU A 120 3.36 3.37 -15.30
N GLY A 121 3.19 4.39 -14.47
CA GLY A 121 4.02 4.66 -13.30
C GLY A 121 3.40 4.15 -12.01
N ILE A 122 2.09 4.33 -11.83
CA ILE A 122 1.36 3.91 -10.62
C ILE A 122 0.12 3.11 -11.00
N CYS A 123 -0.08 1.96 -10.37
CA CYS A 123 -1.26 1.13 -10.58
C CYS A 123 -1.76 0.50 -9.27
N GLY A 124 -3.02 0.11 -9.22
CA GLY A 124 -3.59 -0.66 -8.12
C GLY A 124 -5.03 -1.08 -8.39
N GLY A 125 -5.50 -2.07 -7.62
CA GLY A 125 -6.89 -2.52 -7.64
C GLY A 125 -7.87 -1.49 -7.09
N LEU A 126 -9.15 -1.81 -7.19
CA LEU A 126 -10.24 -0.97 -6.70
C LEU A 126 -10.73 -1.50 -5.34
N PRO A 127 -10.64 -0.74 -4.23
CA PRO A 127 -11.09 -1.21 -2.93
C PRO A 127 -12.61 -1.30 -2.76
N TYR A 128 -13.05 -2.39 -2.15
CA TYR A 128 -14.43 -2.65 -1.74
C TYR A 128 -14.47 -2.91 -0.24
N ILE A 129 -15.50 -2.40 0.42
CA ILE A 129 -15.77 -2.62 1.85
C ILE A 129 -17.02 -3.47 2.01
N GLU A 130 -17.11 -4.23 3.11
CA GLU A 130 -18.30 -5.00 3.43
C GLU A 130 -19.37 -4.12 4.09
N VAL A 131 -20.57 -4.10 3.50
CA VAL A 131 -21.74 -3.39 4.01
C VAL A 131 -22.92 -4.33 3.99
N ASN A 132 -23.40 -4.71 5.19
CA ASN A 132 -24.52 -5.65 5.37
C ASN A 132 -24.31 -7.02 4.67
N GLY A 133 -23.08 -7.56 4.70
CA GLY A 133 -22.72 -8.83 4.07
C GLY A 133 -22.48 -8.75 2.55
N GLU A 134 -22.56 -7.55 1.96
CA GLU A 134 -22.27 -7.32 0.54
C GLU A 134 -21.02 -6.46 0.37
N TRP A 135 -20.12 -6.85 -0.54
CA TRP A 135 -18.95 -6.06 -0.91
C TRP A 135 -19.35 -4.91 -1.83
N LYS A 136 -19.19 -3.68 -1.36
CA LYS A 136 -19.54 -2.46 -2.10
C LYS A 136 -18.33 -1.58 -2.30
N PHE A 137 -18.30 -0.92 -3.44
CA PHE A 137 -17.26 0.07 -3.73
C PHE A 137 -17.23 1.14 -2.63
N GLU A 138 -16.05 1.41 -2.10
CA GLU A 138 -15.86 2.41 -1.07
C GLU A 138 -15.90 3.82 -1.67
N ASN A 139 -17.05 4.49 -1.58
CA ASN A 139 -17.28 5.82 -2.17
C ASN A 139 -16.62 6.98 -1.38
N ILE A 140 -15.32 6.84 -1.09
CA ILE A 140 -14.51 7.84 -0.36
C ILE A 140 -13.55 8.57 -1.31
N ALA A 141 -13.21 7.96 -2.45
CA ALA A 141 -12.41 8.57 -3.51
C ALA A 141 -13.00 8.23 -4.89
N SER A 142 -12.55 8.95 -5.92
CA SER A 142 -12.88 8.61 -7.31
C SER A 142 -12.44 7.20 -7.65
N ARG A 143 -13.20 6.52 -8.53
CA ARG A 143 -12.81 5.22 -9.10
C ARG A 143 -11.56 5.29 -9.96
N ASP A 144 -11.11 6.49 -10.30
CA ASP A 144 -9.90 6.74 -11.10
C ASP A 144 -8.70 7.11 -10.22
N HIS A 145 -8.85 7.11 -8.90
CA HIS A 145 -7.75 7.36 -7.97
C HIS A 145 -7.25 6.04 -7.37
N VAL A 146 -5.97 5.72 -7.60
CA VAL A 146 -5.31 4.57 -6.99
C VAL A 146 -5.14 4.85 -5.51
N ARG A 147 -5.78 4.06 -4.65
CA ARG A 147 -5.80 4.27 -3.20
C ARG A 147 -4.51 3.79 -2.53
N GLY A 148 -4.08 4.51 -1.49
CA GLY A 148 -2.88 4.21 -0.70
C GLY A 148 -2.70 2.76 -0.20
N PRO A 149 -3.76 1.98 0.14
CA PRO A 149 -3.62 0.59 0.58
C PRO A 149 -3.17 -0.40 -0.49
N VAL A 150 -3.21 -0.03 -1.77
CA VAL A 150 -2.98 -0.96 -2.89
C VAL A 150 -2.08 -0.40 -3.99
N LYS A 151 -1.13 0.46 -3.63
CA LYS A 151 -0.28 1.12 -4.63
C LYS A 151 0.91 0.25 -5.05
N ALA A 152 1.01 0.03 -6.36
CA ALA A 152 2.17 -0.50 -7.05
C ALA A 152 2.82 0.60 -7.88
N TYR A 153 4.15 0.63 -7.90
CA TYR A 153 4.95 1.64 -8.59
C TYR A 153 5.98 0.97 -9.49
N ARG A 154 6.10 1.45 -10.72
CA ARG A 154 7.28 1.17 -11.55
C ARG A 154 8.50 1.80 -10.89
N LYS A 155 9.62 1.08 -10.81
CA LYS A 155 10.86 1.55 -10.18
C LYS A 155 11.29 2.94 -10.64
N THR A 156 11.34 3.18 -11.95
CA THR A 156 11.75 4.50 -12.51
C THR A 156 10.79 5.62 -12.11
N CYS A 157 9.48 5.35 -12.09
CA CYS A 157 8.50 6.33 -11.59
C CYS A 157 8.69 6.59 -10.09
N PHE A 158 8.95 5.54 -9.30
CA PHE A 158 9.17 5.65 -7.88
C PHE A 158 10.43 6.48 -7.55
N GLU A 159 11.49 6.32 -8.35
CA GLU A 159 12.72 7.11 -8.28
C GLU A 159 12.49 8.57 -8.68
N ASP A 160 11.76 8.83 -9.77
CA ASP A 160 11.44 10.19 -10.26
C ASP A 160 10.67 11.03 -9.22
N ILE A 161 9.68 10.43 -8.56
CA ILE A 161 8.93 11.12 -7.48
C ILE A 161 9.74 11.23 -6.17
N GLY A 162 10.94 10.63 -6.13
CA GLY A 162 11.82 10.58 -4.97
C GLY A 162 11.25 9.76 -3.81
N GLY A 163 10.53 8.68 -4.12
CA GLY A 163 9.86 7.80 -3.17
C GLY A 163 8.71 8.44 -2.38
N LEU A 164 8.12 7.66 -1.47
CA LEU A 164 6.98 8.12 -0.66
C LEU A 164 7.43 9.12 0.40
N LYS A 165 6.75 10.26 0.45
CA LYS A 165 7.00 11.32 1.44
C LYS A 165 6.21 11.04 2.71
N ALA A 166 6.86 11.10 3.87
CA ALA A 166 6.21 10.95 5.17
C ALA A 166 5.38 12.20 5.52
N ALA A 167 4.21 12.33 4.90
CA ALA A 167 3.30 13.45 5.05
C ALA A 167 1.84 13.00 5.01
N VAL A 168 0.94 13.83 5.54
CA VAL A 168 -0.51 13.64 5.36
C VAL A 168 -0.84 13.79 3.87
N GLY A 169 -1.64 12.88 3.31
CA GLY A 169 -2.01 12.90 1.89
C GLY A 169 -0.88 12.47 0.95
N TRP A 170 0.11 11.71 1.45
CA TRP A 170 1.22 11.18 0.64
C TRP A 170 0.74 10.40 -0.60
N ASP A 171 -0.43 9.76 -0.52
CA ASP A 171 -1.07 8.96 -1.56
C ASP A 171 -1.76 9.78 -2.65
N THR A 172 -1.95 11.08 -2.41
CA THR A 172 -2.34 12.04 -3.45
C THR A 172 -1.09 12.70 -4.02
N LEU A 173 -0.11 13.01 -3.17
CA LEU A 173 1.14 13.66 -3.56
C LEU A 173 1.93 12.81 -4.57
N ASP A 174 2.04 11.50 -4.37
CA ASP A 174 2.75 10.61 -5.29
C ASP A 174 2.12 10.58 -6.70
N VAL A 175 0.79 10.61 -6.81
CA VAL A 175 0.04 10.70 -8.07
C VAL A 175 0.35 12.02 -8.77
N LEU A 176 0.24 13.14 -8.04
CA LEU A 176 0.51 14.46 -8.61
C LEU A 176 1.96 14.58 -9.09
N LEU A 177 2.92 14.02 -8.34
CA LEU A 177 4.32 13.99 -8.75
C LEU A 177 4.53 13.07 -9.97
N ALA A 178 3.91 11.89 -10.00
CA ALA A 178 4.00 10.98 -11.14
C ALA A 178 3.47 11.64 -12.42
N GLU A 179 2.28 12.26 -12.35
CA GLU A 179 1.68 13.00 -13.47
C GLU A 179 2.55 14.19 -13.89
N TYR A 180 3.13 14.93 -12.93
CA TYR A 180 4.08 16.02 -13.20
C TYR A 180 5.31 15.54 -13.98
N HIS A 181 5.82 14.35 -13.68
CA HIS A 181 6.92 13.70 -14.40
C HIS A 181 6.47 12.99 -15.69
N GLY A 182 5.19 13.07 -16.07
CA GLY A 182 4.65 12.52 -17.31
C GLY A 182 4.33 11.03 -17.27
N TRP A 183 4.21 10.44 -16.07
CA TRP A 183 3.78 9.07 -15.87
C TRP A 183 2.25 8.95 -15.89
N ASN A 184 1.77 7.83 -16.42
CA ASN A 184 0.36 7.46 -16.35
C ASN A 184 0.05 6.81 -14.99
N VAL A 185 -1.17 7.05 -14.52
CA VAL A 185 -1.73 6.41 -13.31
C VAL A 185 -3.00 5.67 -13.69
N TYR A 186 -3.14 4.42 -13.26
CA TYR A 186 -4.26 3.57 -13.65
C TYR A 186 -4.85 2.78 -12.49
N THR A 187 -6.15 2.94 -12.25
CA THR A 187 -6.92 2.09 -11.33
C THR A 187 -7.52 0.91 -12.08
N ALA A 188 -7.11 -0.30 -11.73
CA ALA A 188 -7.60 -1.54 -12.32
C ALA A 188 -9.00 -1.89 -11.77
N LYS A 189 -10.03 -1.34 -12.40
CA LYS A 189 -11.44 -1.49 -11.98
C LYS A 189 -11.95 -2.94 -12.04
N ASN A 190 -11.31 -3.78 -12.84
CA ASN A 190 -11.56 -5.22 -12.95
C ASN A 190 -10.84 -6.06 -11.88
N LEU A 191 -10.04 -5.44 -11.00
CA LEU A 191 -9.36 -6.08 -9.88
C LEU A 191 -9.94 -5.56 -8.55
N PRO A 192 -11.14 -6.02 -8.14
CA PRO A 192 -11.70 -5.64 -6.85
C PRO A 192 -10.88 -6.28 -5.72
N VAL A 193 -10.39 -5.44 -4.81
CA VAL A 193 -9.73 -5.88 -3.57
C VAL A 193 -10.66 -5.66 -2.39
N LYS A 194 -10.64 -6.54 -1.41
CA LYS A 194 -11.47 -6.41 -0.21
C LYS A 194 -10.68 -5.66 0.87
N HIS A 195 -11.20 -4.53 1.31
CA HIS A 195 -10.64 -3.73 2.39
C HIS A 195 -11.41 -4.07 3.67
N LEU A 196 -10.74 -4.75 4.60
CA LEU A 196 -11.37 -5.33 5.78
C LEU A 196 -11.69 -4.29 6.86
N LYS A 197 -10.96 -3.17 6.89
CA LYS A 197 -11.20 -2.04 7.78
C LYS A 197 -11.96 -0.94 7.02
N PRO A 198 -13.22 -0.60 7.40
CA PRO A 198 -13.92 0.50 6.76
C PRO A 198 -13.19 1.83 7.00
N THR A 199 -12.76 2.51 5.94
CA THR A 199 -12.09 3.81 6.07
C THR A 199 -13.10 4.82 6.65
N GLY A 200 -12.75 5.53 7.72
CA GLY A 200 -13.53 6.69 8.17
C GLY A 200 -14.20 6.64 9.54
N LYS A 201 -14.25 5.49 10.23
CA LYS A 201 -14.96 5.40 11.53
C LYS A 201 -14.27 6.10 12.73
N SER A 202 -13.05 6.64 12.57
CA SER A 202 -12.31 7.32 13.64
C SER A 202 -11.66 8.66 13.24
N TYR A 203 -12.33 9.49 12.44
CA TYR A 203 -11.79 10.83 12.13
C TYR A 203 -12.03 11.81 13.29
N ARG A 204 -10.99 12.02 14.11
CA ARG A 204 -10.91 13.12 15.08
C ARG A 204 -10.96 14.47 14.35
N LYS A 205 -11.57 15.51 14.94
CA LYS A 205 -11.64 16.88 14.36
C LYS A 205 -10.27 17.42 13.91
N SER A 206 -9.18 17.06 14.58
CA SER A 206 -7.81 17.45 14.22
C SER A 206 -7.35 16.92 12.85
N ALA A 207 -7.87 15.79 12.38
CA ALA A 207 -7.52 15.22 11.07
C ALA A 207 -8.00 16.10 9.90
N ARG A 208 -9.10 16.86 10.06
CA ARG A 208 -9.62 17.77 9.02
C ARG A 208 -8.70 18.98 8.80
N LEU A 209 -8.12 19.51 9.89
CA LEU A 209 -7.17 20.63 9.81
C LEU A 209 -5.90 20.21 9.06
N LEU A 210 -5.37 19.03 9.39
CA LEU A 210 -4.21 18.45 8.73
C LEU A 210 -4.45 18.12 7.26
N GLN A 211 -5.67 17.68 6.91
CA GLN A 211 -6.06 17.48 5.51
C GLN A 211 -6.11 18.81 4.75
N GLY A 212 -6.64 19.87 5.36
CA GLY A 212 -6.61 21.23 4.78
C GLY A 212 -5.19 21.76 4.59
N GLU A 213 -4.30 21.54 5.57
CA GLU A 213 -2.88 21.88 5.45
C GLU A 213 -2.19 21.10 4.33
N ALA A 214 -2.46 19.81 4.20
CA ALA A 214 -1.93 18.99 3.12
C ALA A 214 -2.39 19.50 1.75
N MET A 215 -3.67 19.80 1.58
CA MET A 215 -4.22 20.38 0.34
C MET A 215 -3.57 21.73 0.00
N TYR A 216 -3.38 22.60 0.99
CA TYR A 216 -2.69 23.88 0.80
C TYR A 216 -1.24 23.70 0.35
N ARG A 217 -0.49 22.79 1.00
CA ARG A 217 0.90 22.48 0.62
C ARG A 217 1.00 21.89 -0.79
N MET A 218 0.00 21.10 -1.20
CA MET A 218 -0.12 20.54 -2.54
C MET A 218 -0.60 21.56 -3.58
N ARG A 219 -0.89 22.82 -3.19
CA ARG A 219 -1.48 23.86 -4.06
C ARG A 219 -2.75 23.39 -4.78
N TYR A 220 -3.51 22.49 -4.15
CA TYR A 220 -4.70 21.93 -4.74
C TYR A 220 -5.79 23.02 -4.85
N GLY A 221 -6.25 23.32 -6.07
CA GLY A 221 -7.29 24.33 -6.33
C GLY A 221 -6.81 25.77 -6.61
N LEU A 222 -5.49 25.97 -6.82
CA LEU A 222 -4.93 27.18 -7.43
C LEU A 222 -4.72 26.98 -8.93
#